data_AF-A0A929SLV6-F1
#
_entry.id   AF-A0A929SLV6-F1
#
_cell.length_a   1.000
_cell.length_b   1.000
_cell.length_c   1.000
_cell.angle_alpha   90.00
_cell.angle_beta   90.00
_cell.angle_gamma   90.00
#
_symmetry.space_group_name_H-M   'P 1'
#
loop_
_entity.id
_entity.type
_entity.pdbx_description
1 polymer ?
#
loop_
_entity_poly.entity_id
_entity_poly.type
_entity_poly.pdbx_seq_one_letter_code
_entity_poly.pdbx_strand_id
1 'polypeptide(L)'
;MKIFHTWSKFLIVIFKLIIHASAIFMIMLIIYCIKTNPDWKITNNKTYYINYTVKSDVYDLRNFSNEITSIVRKYKSDAKLVNISYCLRDKYTGVIFLHFFQKNYKNPDKSYWITVSLGMSDKKIFAFDCDESSDYDGIKNPVIMIQLLK
;
A
#
# COMPACT_ATOMS: atom_id res chain seq x y z
N MET A 1 7.49 -38.84 -51.95
CA MET A 1 7.19 -37.40 -51.82
C MET A 1 6.00 -37.06 -50.91
N LYS A 2 4.86 -37.80 -50.94
CA LYS A 2 3.67 -37.46 -50.11
C LYS A 2 3.90 -37.52 -48.59
N ILE A 3 4.66 -38.50 -48.10
CA ILE A 3 4.96 -38.68 -46.66
C ILE A 3 5.72 -37.46 -46.12
N PHE A 4 6.79 -37.03 -46.81
CA PHE A 4 7.61 -35.89 -46.41
C PHE A 4 6.83 -34.56 -46.34
N HIS A 5 5.90 -34.36 -47.27
CA HIS A 5 5.04 -33.18 -47.30
C HIS A 5 4.05 -33.16 -46.12
N THR A 6 3.51 -34.31 -45.71
CA THR A 6 2.63 -34.42 -44.54
C THR A 6 3.40 -34.20 -43.23
N TRP A 7 4.61 -34.77 -43.10
CA TRP A 7 5.49 -34.55 -41.94
C TRP A 7 5.92 -33.09 -41.81
N SER A 8 6.24 -32.42 -42.93
CA SER A 8 6.57 -30.99 -42.96
C SER A 8 5.41 -30.12 -42.47
N LYS A 9 4.18 -30.38 -42.91
CA LYS A 9 2.98 -29.67 -42.43
C LYS A 9 2.74 -29.87 -40.94
N PHE A 10 2.96 -31.09 -40.43
CA PHE A 10 2.84 -31.40 -39.01
C PHE A 10 3.89 -30.65 -38.18
N LEU A 11 5.15 -30.59 -38.65
CA LEU A 11 6.23 -29.84 -38.03
C LEU A 11 5.94 -28.34 -37.97
N ILE A 12 5.39 -27.76 -39.03
CA ILE A 12 4.99 -26.35 -39.07
C ILE A 12 3.90 -26.05 -38.02
N VAL A 13 2.93 -26.96 -37.86
CA VAL A 13 1.87 -26.82 -36.84
C VAL A 13 2.45 -26.86 -35.42
N ILE A 14 3.35 -27.81 -35.14
CA ILE A 14 4.04 -27.90 -33.83
C ILE A 14 4.85 -26.64 -33.55
N PHE A 15 5.62 -26.18 -34.53
CA PHE A 15 6.45 -24.99 -34.37
C PHE A 15 5.60 -23.74 -34.06
N LYS A 16 4.45 -23.61 -34.73
CA LYS A 16 3.50 -22.52 -34.45
C LYS A 16 2.94 -22.61 -33.03
N LEU A 17 2.61 -23.80 -32.54
CA LEU A 17 2.14 -23.99 -31.16
C LEU A 17 3.21 -23.63 -30.13
N ILE A 18 4.48 -24.01 -30.36
CA ILE A 18 5.59 -23.68 -29.47
C ILE A 18 5.78 -22.16 -29.37
N ILE A 19 5.73 -21.44 -30.50
CA ILE A 19 5.83 -19.97 -30.49
C ILE A 19 4.71 -19.34 -29.66
N HIS A 20 3.46 -19.80 -29.82
CA HIS A 20 2.33 -19.26 -29.06
C HIS A 20 2.47 -19.55 -27.57
N ALA A 21 2.84 -20.78 -27.19
CA ALA A 21 3.07 -21.15 -25.80
C ALA A 21 4.22 -20.34 -25.18
N SER A 22 5.31 -20.11 -25.92
CA SER A 22 6.44 -19.28 -25.49
C SER A 22 6.02 -17.82 -25.27
N ALA A 23 5.22 -17.24 -26.16
CA ALA A 23 4.71 -15.88 -26.00
C ALA A 23 3.82 -15.75 -24.75
N ILE A 24 2.92 -16.71 -24.52
CA ILE A 24 2.06 -16.73 -23.32
C ILE A 24 2.91 -16.85 -22.06
N PHE A 25 3.92 -17.74 -22.07
CA PHE A 25 4.83 -17.90 -20.93
C PHE A 25 5.60 -16.61 -20.62
N MET A 26 6.10 -15.91 -21.64
CA MET A 26 6.80 -14.62 -21.46
C MET A 26 5.87 -13.54 -20.88
N ILE A 27 4.61 -13.46 -21.33
CA ILE A 27 3.62 -12.53 -20.78
C ILE A 27 3.38 -12.84 -19.29
N MET A 28 3.19 -14.11 -18.94
CA MET A 28 3.02 -14.54 -17.55
C MET A 28 4.24 -14.20 -16.68
N LEU A 29 5.45 -14.39 -17.21
CA LEU A 29 6.70 -14.04 -16.53
C LEU A 29 6.80 -12.53 -16.28
N ILE A 30 6.45 -11.70 -17.27
CA ILE A 30 6.45 -10.23 -17.13
C ILE A 30 5.43 -9.80 -16.07
N ILE A 31 4.20 -10.34 -16.10
CA ILE A 31 3.18 -10.04 -15.08
C ILE A 31 3.66 -10.44 -13.70
N TYR A 32 4.29 -11.61 -13.57
CA TYR A 32 4.87 -12.07 -12.32
C TYR A 32 5.95 -11.10 -11.82
N CYS A 33 6.90 -10.72 -12.69
CA CYS A 33 7.94 -9.74 -12.35
C CYS A 33 7.37 -8.38 -11.92
N ILE A 34 6.31 -7.87 -12.58
CA ILE A 34 5.64 -6.62 -12.21
C ILE A 34 5.02 -6.74 -10.81
N LYS A 35 4.42 -7.89 -10.46
CA LYS A 35 3.80 -8.11 -9.16
C LYS A 35 4.82 -8.26 -8.02
N THR A 36 5.93 -8.95 -8.28
CA THR A 36 6.91 -9.30 -7.23
C THR A 36 8.01 -8.25 -7.06
N ASN A 37 8.29 -7.44 -8.09
CA ASN A 37 9.27 -6.39 -7.98
C ASN A 37 8.64 -5.14 -7.33
N PRO A 38 9.07 -4.74 -6.12
CA PRO A 38 8.47 -3.62 -5.41
C PRO A 38 8.53 -2.31 -6.20
N ASP A 39 9.54 -2.11 -7.03
CA ASP A 39 9.73 -0.88 -7.81
C ASP A 39 8.76 -0.77 -9.00
N TRP A 40 8.23 -1.89 -9.48
CA TRP A 40 7.30 -1.95 -10.62
C TRP A 40 5.87 -2.27 -10.20
N LYS A 41 5.65 -2.45 -8.89
CA LYS A 41 4.34 -2.68 -8.34
C LYS A 41 3.47 -1.45 -8.57
N ILE A 42 2.41 -1.59 -9.36
CA ILE A 42 1.42 -0.53 -9.57
C ILE A 42 0.63 -0.39 -8.27
N THR A 43 0.85 0.70 -7.54
CA THR A 43 0.07 1.07 -6.35
C THR A 43 -0.88 2.21 -6.69
N ASN A 44 -2.13 2.09 -6.24
CA ASN A 44 -3.10 3.18 -6.37
C ASN A 44 -2.93 4.12 -5.17
N ASN A 45 -1.93 4.99 -5.27
CA ASN A 45 -1.67 5.99 -4.25
C ASN A 45 -2.58 7.18 -4.47
N LYS A 46 -3.28 7.60 -3.43
CA LYS A 46 -4.14 8.78 -3.44
C LYS A 46 -3.73 9.73 -2.33
N THR A 47 -3.36 10.94 -2.71
CA THR A 47 -3.10 12.04 -1.78
C THR A 47 -4.37 12.83 -1.52
N TYR A 48 -4.68 13.05 -0.26
CA TYR A 48 -5.79 13.88 0.18
C TYR A 48 -5.26 15.18 0.77
N TYR A 49 -5.53 16.29 0.09
CA TYR A 49 -5.14 17.62 0.57
C TYR A 49 -6.15 18.14 1.59
N ILE A 50 -5.63 18.66 2.69
CA ILE A 50 -6.40 19.20 3.81
C ILE A 50 -5.63 20.37 4.41
N ASN A 51 -6.30 21.39 4.93
CA ASN A 51 -5.65 22.39 5.77
C ASN A 51 -6.28 22.32 7.16
N TYR A 52 -5.66 21.53 8.03
CA TYR A 52 -6.17 21.30 9.38
C TYR A 52 -5.09 21.55 10.42
N THR A 53 -5.47 22.27 11.47
CA THR A 53 -4.63 22.46 12.66
C THR A 53 -5.24 21.67 13.81
N VAL A 54 -4.45 20.76 14.38
CA VAL A 54 -4.86 19.89 15.48
C VAL A 54 -5.03 20.71 16.75
N LYS A 55 -6.16 20.51 17.41
CA LYS A 55 -6.57 21.26 18.61
C LYS A 55 -6.15 20.55 19.89
N SER A 56 -6.19 19.23 19.91
CA SER A 56 -5.76 18.42 21.04
C SER A 56 -4.27 18.59 21.33
N ASP A 57 -3.91 18.26 22.57
CA ASP A 57 -2.52 18.04 22.92
C ASP A 57 -2.02 16.76 22.25
N VAL A 58 -0.92 16.85 21.51
CA VAL A 58 -0.31 15.73 20.79
C VAL A 58 0.29 14.68 21.74
N TYR A 59 0.44 15.04 23.03
CA TYR A 59 0.85 14.13 24.10
C TYR A 59 -0.35 13.49 24.83
N ASP A 60 -1.55 14.07 24.73
CA ASP A 60 -2.79 13.41 25.16
C ASP A 60 -3.25 12.45 24.07
N LEU A 61 -2.66 11.27 24.07
CA LEU A 61 -2.89 10.24 23.06
C LEU A 61 -4.36 9.91 22.86
N ARG A 62 -5.19 9.99 23.92
CA ARG A 62 -6.62 9.66 23.81
C ARG A 62 -7.37 10.71 23.03
N ASN A 63 -7.24 11.98 23.41
CA ASN A 63 -7.93 13.06 22.70
C ASN A 63 -7.37 13.27 21.30
N PHE A 64 -6.05 13.17 21.16
CA PHE A 64 -5.36 13.28 19.89
C PHE A 64 -5.75 12.19 18.89
N SER A 65 -5.72 10.92 19.31
CA SER A 65 -6.12 9.81 18.43
C SER A 65 -7.58 9.92 17.98
N ASN A 66 -8.48 10.33 18.87
CA ASN A 66 -9.90 10.51 18.54
C ASN A 66 -10.11 11.63 17.51
N GLU A 67 -9.45 12.78 17.70
CA GLU A 67 -9.52 13.90 16.77
C GLU A 67 -9.03 13.52 15.38
N ILE A 68 -7.81 12.98 15.27
CA ILE A 68 -7.25 12.62 13.96
C ILE A 68 -8.05 11.50 13.29
N THR A 69 -8.50 10.50 14.07
CA THR A 69 -9.35 9.43 13.53
C THR A 69 -10.64 9.98 12.94
N SER A 70 -11.28 10.95 13.62
CA SER A 70 -12.48 11.61 13.09
C SER A 70 -12.21 12.35 11.77
N ILE A 71 -11.06 13.04 11.67
CA ILE A 71 -10.65 13.74 10.44
C ILE A 71 -10.42 12.76 9.29
N VAL A 72 -9.62 11.72 9.50
CA VAL A 72 -9.33 10.71 8.46
C VAL A 72 -10.61 10.00 8.01
N ARG A 73 -11.54 9.73 8.93
CA ARG A 73 -12.83 9.07 8.62
C ARG A 73 -13.77 9.88 7.74
N LYS A 74 -13.56 11.18 7.57
CA LYS A 74 -14.28 11.97 6.56
C LYS A 74 -13.95 11.53 5.13
N TYR A 75 -12.78 10.94 4.93
CA TYR A 75 -12.28 10.49 3.63
C TYR A 75 -12.30 8.96 3.49
N LYS A 76 -12.08 8.25 4.60
CA LYS A 76 -12.11 6.78 4.69
C LYS A 76 -12.83 6.34 5.96
N SER A 77 -14.15 6.17 5.87
CA SER A 77 -15.04 6.02 7.03
C SER A 77 -14.74 4.83 7.95
N ASP A 78 -14.14 3.77 7.41
CA ASP A 78 -13.76 2.55 8.13
C ASP A 78 -12.31 2.58 8.64
N ALA A 79 -11.60 3.72 8.53
CA ALA A 79 -10.21 3.83 8.93
C ALA A 79 -10.03 3.56 10.43
N LYS A 80 -8.98 2.80 10.75
CA LYS A 80 -8.59 2.47 12.12
C LYS A 80 -7.14 2.89 12.33
N LEU A 81 -6.93 3.77 13.30
CA LEU A 81 -5.59 4.15 13.73
C LEU A 81 -4.92 2.93 14.37
N VAL A 82 -3.75 2.56 13.88
CA VAL A 82 -3.00 1.39 14.36
C VAL A 82 -1.67 1.75 15.00
N ASN A 83 -1.08 2.89 14.62
CA ASN A 83 0.17 3.34 15.19
C ASN A 83 0.32 4.87 15.16
N ILE A 84 1.00 5.39 16.17
CA ILE A 84 1.46 6.78 16.24
C ILE A 84 2.96 6.71 16.51
N SER A 85 3.77 7.37 15.69
CA SER A 85 5.22 7.45 15.87
C SER A 85 5.70 8.88 15.84
N TYR A 86 6.73 9.16 16.63
CA TYR A 86 7.26 10.50 16.84
C TYR A 86 8.71 10.53 16.34
N CYS A 87 8.96 11.34 15.32
CA CYS A 87 10.32 11.64 14.85
C CYS A 87 10.69 13.04 15.33
N LEU A 88 11.27 13.12 16.53
CA LEU A 88 11.57 14.38 17.20
C LEU A 88 13.02 14.80 16.94
N ARG A 89 13.21 16.05 16.56
CA ARG A 89 14.52 16.71 16.56
C ARG A 89 14.82 17.28 17.95
N ASP A 90 13.81 17.85 18.59
CA ASP A 90 13.83 18.27 19.98
C ASP A 90 12.40 18.18 20.59
N LYS A 91 12.20 18.70 21.80
CA LYS A 91 10.91 18.65 22.51
C LYS A 91 9.74 19.40 21.83
N TYR A 92 10.04 20.31 20.90
CA TYR A 92 9.07 21.18 20.23
C TYR A 92 9.10 21.05 18.70
N THR A 93 10.14 20.47 18.13
CA THR A 93 10.31 20.32 16.68
C THR A 93 10.45 18.86 16.29
N GLY A 94 9.73 18.48 15.23
CA GLY A 94 9.64 17.10 14.79
C GLY A 94 8.40 16.87 13.93
N VAL A 95 8.25 15.62 13.50
CA VAL A 95 7.10 15.15 12.73
C VAL A 95 6.47 13.98 13.46
N ILE A 96 5.16 14.01 13.58
CA ILE A 96 4.36 12.89 14.09
C ILE A 96 3.78 12.18 12.87
N PHE A 97 4.03 10.87 12.77
CA PHE A 97 3.42 10.02 11.76
C PHE A 97 2.30 9.20 12.40
N LEU A 98 1.10 9.32 11.85
CA LEU A 98 -0.03 8.50 12.23
C LEU A 98 -0.34 7.53 11.10
N HIS A 99 -0.51 6.27 11.47
CA HIS A 99 -0.76 5.20 10.52
C HIS A 99 -2.14 4.60 10.75
N PHE A 100 -2.95 4.60 9.70
CA PHE A 100 -4.24 3.94 9.68
C PHE A 100 -4.17 2.72 8.78
N PHE A 101 -4.80 1.64 9.22
CA PHE A 101 -4.87 0.41 8.45
C PHE A 101 -6.23 -0.23 8.61
N GLN A 102 -6.75 -0.75 7.50
CA GLN A 102 -7.95 -1.56 7.50
C GLN A 102 -7.75 -2.76 6.58
N LYS A 103 -7.60 -3.95 7.19
CA LYS A 103 -7.59 -5.22 6.46
C LYS A 103 -9.02 -5.64 6.16
N ASN A 104 -9.41 -5.65 4.89
CA ASN A 104 -10.72 -6.12 4.49
C ASN A 104 -10.67 -7.63 4.16
N TYR A 105 -10.88 -8.47 5.17
CA TYR A 105 -10.85 -9.93 5.01
C TYR A 105 -11.95 -10.48 4.09
N LYS A 106 -13.02 -9.72 3.84
CA LYS A 106 -14.09 -10.10 2.88
C LYS A 106 -13.73 -9.73 1.45
N ASN A 107 -12.87 -8.73 1.25
CA ASN A 107 -12.41 -8.29 -0.06
C ASN A 107 -10.95 -7.79 0.07
N PRO A 108 -9.96 -8.68 -0.16
CA PRO A 108 -8.54 -8.36 -0.03
C PRO A 108 -8.13 -7.13 -0.85
N ASP A 109 -8.78 -6.90 -1.99
CA ASP A 109 -8.55 -5.78 -2.92
C ASP A 109 -8.86 -4.40 -2.34
N LYS A 110 -9.48 -4.34 -1.15
CA LYS A 110 -9.90 -3.10 -0.49
C LYS A 110 -9.07 -2.75 0.73
N SER A 111 -7.96 -3.45 0.97
CA SER A 111 -7.07 -3.07 2.07
C SER A 111 -6.34 -1.77 1.74
N TYR A 112 -6.13 -0.94 2.74
CA TYR A 112 -5.44 0.33 2.56
C TYR A 112 -4.63 0.73 3.79
N TRP A 113 -3.61 1.54 3.53
CA TRP A 113 -2.76 2.18 4.53
C TRP A 113 -2.82 3.69 4.35
N ILE A 114 -3.03 4.45 5.43
CA ILE A 114 -2.99 5.92 5.38
C ILE A 114 -1.88 6.40 6.29
N THR A 115 -1.01 7.24 5.74
CA THR A 115 0.02 7.94 6.52
C THR A 115 -0.33 9.42 6.60
N VAL A 116 -0.55 9.89 7.83
CA VAL A 116 -0.75 11.31 8.12
C VAL A 116 0.52 11.85 8.74
N SER A 117 1.03 12.95 8.21
CA SER A 117 2.16 13.69 8.78
C SER A 117 1.68 14.99 9.41
N LEU A 118 2.21 15.29 10.60
CA LEU A 118 1.85 16.44 11.42
C LEU A 118 3.12 17.08 11.95
N GLY A 119 3.28 18.39 11.75
CA GLY A 119 4.35 19.15 12.39
C GLY A 119 4.10 19.30 13.90
N MET A 120 5.11 19.06 14.74
CA MET A 120 4.99 19.21 16.20
C MET A 120 4.72 20.66 16.61
N SER A 121 5.38 21.63 15.96
CA SER A 121 5.34 23.04 16.35
C SER A 121 4.07 23.75 15.90
N ASP A 122 3.65 23.51 14.65
CA ASP A 122 2.48 24.16 14.05
C ASP A 122 1.20 23.33 14.18
N LYS A 123 1.33 22.05 14.53
CA LYS A 123 0.23 21.09 14.60
C LYS A 123 -0.60 21.07 13.31
N LYS A 124 0.02 21.33 12.16
CA LYS A 124 -0.67 21.36 10.87
C LYS A 124 -0.53 20.06 10.09
N ILE A 125 -1.64 19.69 9.45
CA ILE A 125 -1.73 18.63 8.45
C ILE A 125 -2.12 19.32 7.14
N PHE A 126 -1.26 19.18 6.14
CA PHE A 126 -1.45 19.73 4.79
C PHE A 126 -1.96 18.70 3.78
N ALA A 127 -1.56 17.44 4.00
CA ALA A 127 -2.00 16.32 3.20
C ALA A 127 -1.78 15.02 3.97
N PHE A 128 -2.43 13.96 3.50
CA PHE A 128 -2.08 12.60 3.87
C PHE A 128 -2.23 11.67 2.67
N ASP A 129 -1.39 10.64 2.64
CA ASP A 129 -1.33 9.69 1.54
C ASP A 129 -2.04 8.40 1.93
N CYS A 130 -2.84 7.88 1.01
CA CYS A 130 -3.53 6.61 1.12
C CYS A 130 -3.02 5.66 0.04
N ASP A 131 -2.39 4.58 0.47
CA ASP A 131 -1.94 3.50 -0.40
C ASP A 131 -2.99 2.39 -0.40
N GLU A 132 -3.72 2.25 -1.51
CA GLU A 132 -4.65 1.15 -1.71
C GLU A 132 -3.91 -0.02 -2.37
N SER A 133 -3.96 -1.20 -1.76
CA SER A 133 -3.35 -2.40 -2.35
C SER A 133 -4.13 -3.65 -1.97
N SER A 134 -4.40 -4.50 -2.96
CA SER A 134 -4.97 -5.84 -2.77
C SER A 134 -4.04 -6.79 -2.04
N ASP A 135 -2.74 -6.54 -2.19
CA ASP A 135 -1.66 -7.43 -1.77
C ASP A 135 -0.89 -6.84 -0.59
N TYR A 136 -1.50 -5.92 0.17
CA TYR A 136 -0.88 -5.46 1.40
C TYR A 136 -1.01 -6.56 2.46
N ASP A 137 0.00 -7.42 2.50
CA ASP A 137 0.14 -8.48 3.51
C ASP A 137 0.35 -7.94 4.95
N GLY A 138 0.23 -6.62 5.13
CA GLY A 138 0.68 -5.92 6.32
C GLY A 138 2.21 -5.83 6.35
N ILE A 139 2.73 -5.02 7.26
CA ILE A 139 4.10 -5.20 7.74
C ILE A 139 4.17 -6.66 8.19
N LYS A 140 4.96 -7.52 7.53
CA LYS A 140 5.15 -8.95 7.89
C LYS A 140 5.67 -9.17 9.31
N ASN A 141 5.84 -8.10 10.08
CA ASN A 141 6.35 -8.11 11.44
C ASN A 141 5.73 -6.99 12.30
N PRO A 142 4.45 -7.09 12.69
CA PRO A 142 3.84 -6.15 13.65
C PRO A 142 4.49 -6.24 15.04
N VAL A 143 5.27 -7.31 15.31
CA VAL A 143 5.92 -7.57 16.61
C VAL A 143 7.00 -6.54 16.94
N ILE A 144 7.67 -5.93 15.94
CA ILE A 144 8.72 -4.94 16.18
C ILE A 144 8.15 -3.58 16.63
N MET A 145 6.88 -3.27 16.34
CA MET A 145 6.26 -1.98 16.71
C MET A 145 5.58 -1.98 18.08
N ILE A 146 5.21 -3.14 18.63
CA ILE A 146 4.50 -3.25 19.92
C ILE A 146 5.43 -2.97 21.12
N GLN A 147 6.75 -3.01 20.94
CA GLN A 147 7.72 -2.77 22.04
C GLN A 147 7.82 -1.31 22.50
N LEU A 148 7.19 -0.35 21.81
CA LEU A 148 7.20 1.07 22.21
C LEU A 148 5.97 1.51 23.01
N LEU A 149 5.05 0.58 23.35
CA LEU A 149 3.84 0.85 24.13
C LEU A 149 3.77 0.05 25.44
N LYS A 150 4.91 -0.24 26.07
CA LYS A 150 4.97 -0.69 27.47
C LYS A 150 5.51 0.41 28.37
#